data_AF-A0A7V2H1Z4-F1
#
_entry.id   AF-A0A7V2H1Z4-F1
#
_cell.length_a   1.000
_cell.length_b   1.000
_cell.length_c   1.000
_cell.angle_alpha   90.00
_cell.angle_beta   90.00
_cell.angle_gamma   90.00
#
_symmetry.space_group_name_H-M   'P 1'
#
loop_
_entity.id
_entity.type
_entity.pdbx_description
1 polymer ?
#
loop_
_entity_poly.entity_id
_entity_poly.type
_entity_poly.pdbx_seq_one_letter_code
_entity_poly.pdbx_strand_id
1 'polypeptide(L)'
;MIAKGAALCLLVGAIGTAQAAPILRVSDGVTTVTVSDGSVGACGDTQGLAGIVGLSCSIGNWFLNLVVGIGHDVLGNQIHLTSLNASSTEGGTLTVAFTDTDFMNSGGYPTLNFAGGIGAVSAGSVNYAMYVSDANTAFGTDALVGSGVGSGAFSASFGDWEALTGTYSMTLVASITHGWSNFYQATSIDFVGRVPEPGTLALLGLGLAGIGLASRRRAKR
;
A
#
# COMPACT_ATOMS: atom_id res chain seq x y z
N MET A 1 -6.84 -64.39 -18.01
CA MET A 1 -5.72 -63.44 -17.83
C MET A 1 -6.26 -62.04 -18.13
N ILE A 2 -6.43 -61.21 -17.10
CA ILE A 2 -7.01 -59.86 -17.22
C ILE A 2 -5.85 -58.87 -17.33
N ALA A 3 -5.70 -58.23 -18.48
CA ALA A 3 -4.70 -57.17 -18.69
C ALA A 3 -5.18 -55.89 -18.00
N LYS A 4 -4.35 -55.36 -17.10
CA LYS A 4 -4.53 -54.07 -16.40
C LYS A 4 -3.48 -53.07 -16.90
N GLY A 5 -3.90 -51.81 -17.05
CA GLY A 5 -3.08 -50.60 -16.95
C GLY A 5 -2.45 -50.12 -18.27
N ALA A 6 -2.32 -48.83 -18.56
CA ALA A 6 -2.44 -47.65 -17.70
C ALA A 6 -2.79 -46.42 -18.54
N ALA A 7 -3.71 -45.57 -18.06
CA ALA A 7 -3.94 -44.24 -18.60
C ALA A 7 -3.00 -43.27 -17.89
N LEU A 8 -2.07 -42.67 -18.65
CA LEU A 8 -1.17 -41.62 -18.20
C LEU A 8 -1.95 -40.30 -18.13
N CYS A 9 -2.30 -39.86 -16.92
CA CYS A 9 -2.95 -38.58 -16.69
C CYS A 9 -1.89 -37.46 -16.71
N LEU A 10 -1.92 -36.62 -17.74
CA LEU A 10 -1.05 -35.46 -17.88
C LEU A 10 -1.58 -34.36 -16.93
N LEU A 11 -0.99 -34.23 -15.74
CA LEU A 11 -1.23 -33.11 -14.84
C LEU A 11 -0.57 -31.85 -15.43
N VAL A 12 -1.35 -31.05 -16.16
CA VAL A 12 -1.00 -29.65 -16.43
C VAL A 12 -1.26 -28.88 -15.15
N GLY A 13 -0.22 -28.76 -14.32
CA GLY A 13 -0.24 -27.83 -13.19
C GLY A 13 -0.25 -26.41 -13.73
N ALA A 14 -1.32 -25.67 -13.44
CA ALA A 14 -1.32 -24.23 -13.59
C ALA A 14 -0.28 -23.66 -12.61
N ILE A 15 0.92 -23.39 -13.11
CA ILE A 15 1.87 -22.49 -12.46
C ILE A 15 1.21 -21.10 -12.52
N GLY A 16 0.43 -20.78 -11.48
CA GLY A 16 0.07 -19.39 -11.22
C GLY A 16 1.37 -18.64 -11.00
N THR A 17 1.62 -17.61 -11.80
CA THR A 17 2.64 -16.61 -11.48
C THR A 17 2.27 -16.07 -10.10
N ALA A 18 3.14 -16.25 -9.10
CA ALA A 18 3.01 -15.53 -7.84
C ALA A 18 3.26 -14.05 -8.17
N GLN A 19 2.18 -13.35 -8.50
CA GLN A 19 2.20 -11.91 -8.68
C GLN A 19 2.29 -11.30 -7.28
N ALA A 20 3.19 -10.33 -7.12
CA ALA A 20 3.24 -9.47 -5.96
C ALA A 20 1.86 -8.86 -5.79
N ALA A 21 1.20 -9.21 -4.70
CA ALA A 21 -0.15 -8.77 -4.45
C ALA A 21 -0.13 -7.92 -3.19
N PRO A 22 -0.81 -6.76 -3.20
CA PRO A 22 -0.94 -5.96 -2.00
C PRO A 22 -1.61 -6.78 -0.89
N ILE A 23 -1.24 -6.49 0.37
CA ILE A 23 -1.77 -7.15 1.55
C ILE A 23 -2.18 -6.09 2.55
N LEU A 24 -3.42 -6.21 3.05
CA LEU A 24 -3.93 -5.41 4.13
C LEU A 24 -3.94 -6.21 5.44
N ARG A 25 -3.54 -5.58 6.54
CA ARG A 25 -3.61 -6.17 7.88
C ARG A 25 -4.22 -5.17 8.85
N VAL A 26 -5.28 -5.57 9.54
CA VAL A 26 -5.98 -4.75 10.52
C VAL A 26 -6.05 -5.50 11.86
N SER A 27 -5.67 -4.85 12.95
CA SER A 27 -5.58 -5.46 14.27
C SER A 27 -5.98 -4.52 15.40
N ASP A 28 -6.76 -5.00 16.37
CA ASP A 28 -7.05 -4.29 17.62
C ASP A 28 -6.09 -4.66 18.77
N GLY A 29 -5.03 -5.42 18.47
CA GLY A 29 -4.08 -5.98 19.45
C GLY A 29 -4.49 -7.35 20.02
N VAL A 30 -5.71 -7.82 19.77
CA VAL A 30 -6.20 -9.15 20.17
C VAL A 30 -6.58 -9.97 18.94
N THR A 31 -7.44 -9.41 18.10
CA THR A 31 -7.90 -9.96 16.83
C THR A 31 -7.11 -9.30 15.70
N THR A 32 -6.53 -10.12 14.82
CA THR A 32 -5.85 -9.64 13.62
C THR A 32 -6.48 -10.28 12.39
N VAL A 33 -6.87 -9.44 11.44
CA VAL A 33 -7.36 -9.85 10.12
C VAL A 33 -6.31 -9.46 9.09
N THR A 34 -5.90 -10.43 8.27
CA THR A 34 -5.04 -10.21 7.11
C THR A 34 -5.83 -10.55 5.87
N VAL A 35 -5.91 -9.60 4.95
CA VAL A 35 -6.60 -9.70 3.67
C VAL A 35 -5.56 -9.62 2.58
N SER A 36 -5.43 -10.68 1.80
CA SER A 36 -4.64 -10.68 0.57
C SER A 36 -5.55 -10.40 -0.61
N ASP A 37 -5.01 -9.86 -1.70
CA ASP A 37 -5.73 -9.64 -2.94
C ASP A 37 -6.48 -10.91 -3.40
N GLY A 38 -7.79 -10.76 -3.63
CA GLY A 38 -8.68 -11.84 -4.05
C GLY A 38 -9.00 -12.86 -2.97
N SER A 39 -8.62 -12.62 -1.71
CA SER A 39 -8.95 -13.52 -0.61
C SER A 39 -10.45 -13.54 -0.34
N VAL A 40 -10.99 -14.72 -0.02
CA VAL A 40 -12.42 -14.92 0.27
C VAL A 40 -12.66 -15.19 1.75
N GLY A 41 -13.84 -14.84 2.25
CA GLY A 41 -14.24 -15.14 3.63
C GLY A 41 -15.08 -14.04 4.26
N ALA A 42 -15.38 -14.18 5.55
CA ALA A 42 -16.20 -13.23 6.30
C ALA A 42 -15.58 -11.82 6.38
N CYS A 43 -14.25 -11.74 6.43
CA CYS A 43 -13.48 -10.51 6.25
C CYS A 43 -12.53 -10.64 5.05
N GLY A 44 -13.00 -11.22 3.94
CA GLY A 44 -12.22 -11.34 2.71
C GLY A 44 -12.06 -10.01 1.97
N ASP A 45 -11.35 -10.06 0.85
CA ASP A 45 -11.19 -8.91 -0.03
C ASP A 45 -12.53 -8.48 -0.61
N THR A 46 -12.83 -7.20 -0.43
CA THR A 46 -14.06 -6.56 -0.93
C THR A 46 -13.88 -6.02 -2.34
N GLN A 47 -12.66 -6.05 -2.88
CA GLN A 47 -12.33 -5.59 -4.22
C GLN A 47 -12.15 -6.80 -5.15
N GLY A 48 -12.60 -6.66 -6.39
CA GLY A 48 -12.50 -7.72 -7.41
C GLY A 48 -11.43 -7.46 -8.47
N LEU A 49 -10.71 -6.34 -8.36
CA LEU A 49 -9.65 -5.95 -9.27
C LEU A 49 -8.30 -6.24 -8.62
N ALA A 50 -7.44 -6.98 -9.32
CA ALA A 50 -6.09 -7.24 -8.89
C ALA A 50 -5.30 -5.94 -8.67
N GLY A 51 -4.42 -5.94 -7.67
CA GLY A 51 -3.66 -4.77 -7.21
C GLY A 51 -4.45 -3.84 -6.29
N ILE A 52 -5.67 -4.21 -5.89
CA ILE A 52 -6.49 -3.47 -4.92
C ILE A 52 -6.99 -4.43 -3.86
N VAL A 53 -6.79 -4.11 -2.59
CA VAL A 53 -7.37 -4.87 -1.47
C VAL A 53 -8.26 -3.99 -0.64
N GLY A 54 -9.46 -4.46 -0.32
CA GLY A 54 -10.35 -3.76 0.60
C GLY A 54 -10.88 -4.65 1.70
N LEU A 55 -11.09 -4.08 2.88
CA LEU A 55 -11.73 -4.72 4.02
C LEU A 55 -12.97 -3.93 4.44
N SER A 56 -14.05 -4.67 4.68
CA SER A 56 -15.28 -4.19 5.33
C SER A 56 -15.71 -5.21 6.37
N CYS A 57 -15.14 -5.13 7.57
CA CYS A 57 -15.38 -6.10 8.64
C CYS A 57 -15.26 -5.47 10.03
N SER A 58 -15.96 -6.01 11.03
CA SER A 58 -15.76 -5.62 12.43
C SER A 58 -14.55 -6.36 13.04
N ILE A 59 -13.82 -5.69 13.92
CA ILE A 59 -12.63 -6.23 14.60
C ILE A 59 -12.70 -5.80 16.06
N GLY A 60 -13.05 -6.74 16.94
CA GLY A 60 -13.28 -6.44 18.36
C GLY A 60 -14.34 -5.36 18.56
N ASN A 61 -13.97 -4.28 19.25
CA ASN A 61 -14.86 -3.15 19.51
C ASN A 61 -14.91 -2.11 18.36
N TRP A 62 -14.11 -2.30 17.33
CA TRP A 62 -14.12 -1.52 16.11
C TRP A 62 -15.19 -2.08 15.18
N PHE A 63 -16.41 -1.55 15.33
CA PHE A 63 -17.60 -2.09 14.68
C PHE A 63 -17.71 -1.69 13.20
N LEU A 64 -17.01 -0.64 12.77
CA LEU A 64 -16.91 -0.24 11.36
C LEU A 64 -15.44 -0.12 11.00
N ASN A 65 -15.01 -0.87 10.01
CA ASN A 65 -13.71 -0.69 9.37
C ASN A 65 -13.92 -0.77 7.87
N LEU A 66 -13.89 0.37 7.19
CA LEU A 66 -13.82 0.45 5.74
C LEU A 66 -12.40 0.86 5.38
N VAL A 67 -11.63 -0.07 4.84
CA VAL A 67 -10.20 0.14 4.55
C VAL A 67 -9.95 -0.28 3.11
N VAL A 68 -9.26 0.54 2.34
CA VAL A 68 -8.85 0.21 0.97
C VAL A 68 -7.39 0.55 0.81
N GLY A 69 -6.65 -0.41 0.27
CA GLY A 69 -5.27 -0.25 -0.17
C GLY A 69 -5.17 -0.49 -1.68
N ILE A 70 -4.42 0.36 -2.36
CA ILE A 70 -4.14 0.24 -3.79
C ILE A 70 -2.64 0.11 -3.97
N GLY A 71 -2.22 -0.93 -4.67
CA GLY A 71 -0.84 -1.29 -4.91
C GLY A 71 -0.26 -0.78 -6.22
N HIS A 72 0.98 -1.19 -6.45
CA HIS A 72 1.84 -0.77 -7.54
C HIS A 72 1.39 -1.26 -8.91
N ASP A 73 0.66 -2.37 -8.97
CA ASP A 73 0.09 -2.90 -10.21
C ASP A 73 -0.96 -1.97 -10.83
N VAL A 74 -1.64 -1.18 -9.99
CA VAL A 74 -2.65 -0.21 -10.43
C VAL A 74 -2.05 1.20 -10.53
N LEU A 75 -1.14 1.55 -9.62
CA LEU A 75 -0.68 2.93 -9.47
C LEU A 75 0.75 3.19 -9.94
N GLY A 76 1.47 2.17 -10.42
CA GLY A 76 2.88 2.29 -10.77
C GLY A 76 3.77 2.31 -9.53
N ASN A 77 4.64 3.30 -9.38
CA ASN A 77 5.63 3.34 -8.30
C ASN A 77 5.09 3.90 -6.96
N GLN A 78 3.83 3.65 -6.64
CA GLN A 78 3.21 4.09 -5.40
C GLN A 78 2.27 3.05 -4.79
N ILE A 79 2.04 3.21 -3.49
CA ILE A 79 0.94 2.63 -2.72
C ILE A 79 0.04 3.72 -2.15
N HIS A 80 -1.23 3.39 -1.99
CA HIS A 80 -2.22 4.28 -1.38
C HIS A 80 -3.06 3.51 -0.35
N LEU A 81 -3.24 4.07 0.83
CA LEU A 81 -4.07 3.54 1.91
C LEU A 81 -5.07 4.61 2.33
N THR A 82 -6.36 4.27 2.28
CA THR A 82 -7.42 5.09 2.85
C THR A 82 -8.28 4.25 3.79
N SER A 83 -8.77 4.86 4.85
CA SER A 83 -9.74 4.20 5.71
C SER A 83 -10.71 5.14 6.42
N LEU A 84 -11.84 4.55 6.83
CA LEU A 84 -12.79 5.08 7.79
C LEU A 84 -13.04 4.00 8.84
N ASN A 85 -12.70 4.29 10.09
CA ASN A 85 -12.81 3.37 11.20
C ASN A 85 -13.65 3.98 12.32
N ALA A 86 -14.50 3.19 12.96
CA ALA A 86 -15.26 3.61 14.13
C ALA A 86 -15.24 2.56 15.24
N SER A 87 -15.11 3.03 16.48
CA SER A 87 -15.09 2.21 17.69
C SER A 87 -16.30 2.48 18.57
N SER A 88 -16.60 1.51 19.44
CA SER A 88 -17.53 1.70 20.54
C SER A 88 -17.10 2.86 21.47
N THR A 89 -17.96 3.18 22.43
CA THR A 89 -17.69 4.18 23.49
C THR A 89 -16.52 3.84 24.40
N GLU A 90 -16.06 2.59 24.38
CA GLU A 90 -14.90 2.15 25.17
C GLU A 90 -13.57 2.66 24.60
N GLY A 91 -13.54 3.03 23.31
CA GLY A 91 -12.32 3.43 22.62
C GLY A 91 -11.40 2.23 22.32
N GLY A 92 -10.09 2.41 22.35
CA GLY A 92 -9.10 1.38 22.04
C GLY A 92 -8.15 1.80 20.93
N THR A 93 -7.28 0.88 20.49
CA THR A 93 -6.33 1.13 19.41
C THR A 93 -6.55 0.14 18.28
N LEU A 94 -6.70 0.65 17.05
CA LEU A 94 -6.72 -0.15 15.83
C LEU A 94 -5.48 0.18 15.01
N THR A 95 -4.72 -0.84 14.65
CA THR A 95 -3.61 -0.73 13.71
C THR A 95 -4.08 -1.20 12.34
N VAL A 96 -4.02 -0.30 11.37
CA VAL A 96 -4.26 -0.53 9.95
C VAL A 96 -2.90 -0.49 9.24
N ALA A 97 -2.49 -1.59 8.64
CA ALA A 97 -1.25 -1.70 7.90
C ALA A 97 -1.53 -2.17 6.47
N PHE A 98 -0.87 -1.54 5.50
CA PHE A 98 -0.94 -1.90 4.10
C PHE A 98 0.48 -2.08 3.56
N THR A 99 0.73 -3.17 2.86
CA THR A 99 2.02 -3.45 2.24
C THR A 99 1.82 -3.89 0.81
N ASP A 100 2.80 -3.58 -0.02
CA ASP A 100 2.92 -4.15 -1.35
C ASP A 100 4.41 -4.45 -1.64
N THR A 101 4.68 -5.53 -2.35
CA THR A 101 6.03 -6.07 -2.57
C THR A 101 6.45 -5.89 -4.03
N ASP A 102 7.71 -6.22 -4.31
CA ASP A 102 8.25 -6.30 -5.67
C ASP A 102 8.24 -4.99 -6.44
N PHE A 103 8.31 -3.86 -5.73
CA PHE A 103 8.70 -2.61 -6.36
C PHE A 103 10.10 -2.76 -6.93
N MET A 104 10.27 -2.43 -8.20
CA MET A 104 11.57 -2.49 -8.85
C MET A 104 12.29 -1.15 -8.72
N ASN A 105 13.49 -1.16 -8.14
CA ASN A 105 14.42 -0.05 -8.33
C ASN A 105 15.17 -0.21 -9.65
N SER A 106 14.91 0.66 -10.63
CA SER A 106 15.56 0.64 -11.95
C SER A 106 16.95 1.29 -11.96
N GLY A 107 17.44 1.75 -10.81
CA GLY A 107 18.83 2.15 -10.59
C GLY A 107 18.98 3.40 -9.71
N GLY A 108 20.07 3.46 -8.95
CA GLY A 108 20.39 4.58 -8.05
C GLY A 108 19.73 4.47 -6.68
N TYR A 109 19.73 5.59 -5.94
CA TYR A 109 19.06 5.73 -4.66
C TYR A 109 17.73 6.44 -4.93
N PRO A 110 16.57 5.77 -4.90
CA PRO A 110 15.30 6.47 -5.10
C PRO A 110 15.04 7.42 -3.94
N THR A 111 14.57 8.63 -4.26
CA THR A 111 13.91 9.44 -3.24
C THR A 111 12.55 8.83 -2.98
N LEU A 112 12.27 8.46 -1.74
CA LEU A 112 10.94 8.04 -1.31
C LEU A 112 10.19 9.25 -0.80
N ASN A 113 8.90 9.30 -1.08
CA ASN A 113 8.00 10.32 -0.56
C ASN A 113 6.84 9.63 0.14
N PHE A 114 6.61 10.04 1.38
CA PHE A 114 5.47 9.64 2.16
C PHE A 114 4.62 10.87 2.44
N ALA A 115 3.36 10.86 2.03
CA ALA A 115 2.46 12.00 2.25
C ALA A 115 1.07 11.51 2.61
N GLY A 116 0.28 12.36 3.25
CA GLY A 116 -1.08 12.03 3.60
C GLY A 116 -1.59 12.83 4.78
N GLY A 117 -2.60 12.31 5.46
CA GLY A 117 -3.25 13.02 6.54
C GLY A 117 -4.36 12.25 7.22
N ILE A 118 -4.86 12.86 8.29
CA ILE A 118 -6.13 12.50 8.91
C ILE A 118 -7.22 13.36 8.26
N GLY A 119 -8.34 12.74 7.92
CA GLY A 119 -9.50 13.43 7.34
C GLY A 119 -10.23 14.32 8.35
N ALA A 120 -11.30 14.97 7.87
CA ALA A 120 -12.13 15.86 8.69
C ALA A 120 -12.81 15.17 9.88
N VAL A 121 -13.08 13.86 9.76
CA VAL A 121 -13.63 13.03 10.83
C VAL A 121 -12.45 12.43 11.59
N SER A 122 -12.25 12.88 12.83
CA SER A 122 -11.16 12.43 13.67
C SER A 122 -11.57 12.49 15.14
N ALA A 123 -11.32 11.40 15.85
CA ALA A 123 -11.38 11.32 17.29
C ALA A 123 -10.06 10.75 17.82
N GLY A 124 -9.62 11.22 18.99
CA GLY A 124 -8.37 10.77 19.59
C GLY A 124 -7.14 11.11 18.76
N SER A 125 -6.24 10.15 18.54
CA SER A 125 -4.97 10.35 17.86
C SER A 125 -4.66 9.26 16.83
N VAL A 126 -3.90 9.61 15.80
CA VAL A 126 -3.33 8.65 14.86
C VAL A 126 -1.83 8.76 14.85
N ASN A 127 -1.16 7.64 15.11
CA ASN A 127 0.27 7.46 14.87
C ASN A 127 0.41 6.82 13.50
N TYR A 128 1.31 7.33 12.66
CA TYR A 128 1.46 6.83 11.30
C TYR A 128 2.93 6.78 10.90
N ALA A 129 3.27 5.82 10.04
CA ALA A 129 4.60 5.65 9.51
C ALA A 129 4.57 4.97 8.13
N MET A 130 5.56 5.28 7.31
CA MET A 130 5.87 4.56 6.09
C MET A 130 7.27 3.97 6.20
N TYR A 131 7.37 2.70 5.82
CA TYR A 131 8.62 1.97 5.75
C TYR A 131 8.87 1.44 4.35
N VAL A 132 10.13 1.16 4.08
CA VAL A 132 10.56 0.30 2.98
C VAL A 132 11.46 -0.82 3.49
N SER A 133 11.48 -1.93 2.75
CA SER A 133 12.33 -3.08 3.04
C SER A 133 13.04 -3.53 1.77
N ASP A 134 14.37 -3.38 1.74
CA ASP A 134 15.22 -3.88 0.66
C ASP A 134 15.26 -5.42 0.62
N ALA A 135 14.90 -6.08 1.73
CA ALA A 135 14.67 -7.52 1.75
C ALA A 135 13.39 -7.94 1.02
N ASN A 136 12.59 -6.97 0.53
CA ASN A 136 11.34 -7.20 -0.18
C ASN A 136 10.35 -8.07 0.62
N THR A 137 10.28 -7.84 1.93
CA THR A 137 9.42 -8.62 2.83
C THR A 137 8.10 -7.88 3.05
N ALA A 138 6.98 -8.60 2.97
CA ALA A 138 5.67 -8.02 3.28
C ALA A 138 5.65 -7.52 4.74
N PHE A 139 5.22 -6.28 4.95
CA PHE A 139 5.28 -5.58 6.24
C PHE A 139 6.70 -5.41 6.82
N GLY A 140 7.73 -5.45 5.97
CA GLY A 140 9.11 -5.13 6.37
C GLY A 140 9.23 -3.69 6.87
N THR A 141 10.12 -3.48 7.83
CA THR A 141 10.28 -2.17 8.53
C THR A 141 11.75 -1.75 8.61
N ASP A 142 12.55 -2.17 7.63
CA ASP A 142 14.01 -2.03 7.66
C ASP A 142 14.46 -0.55 7.65
N ALA A 143 13.78 0.29 6.87
CA ALA A 143 14.05 1.71 6.73
C ALA A 143 12.77 2.54 6.87
N LEU A 144 12.85 3.62 7.66
CA LEU A 144 11.74 4.54 7.92
C LEU A 144 11.81 5.72 6.96
N VAL A 145 10.80 5.89 6.11
CA VAL A 145 10.69 7.03 5.20
C VAL A 145 10.15 8.28 5.91
N GLY A 146 9.24 8.08 6.86
CA GLY A 146 8.65 9.16 7.64
C GLY A 146 7.59 8.67 8.60
N SER A 147 7.39 9.43 9.68
CA SER A 147 6.38 9.14 10.69
C SER A 147 5.86 10.41 11.35
N GLY A 148 4.72 10.29 12.02
CA GLY A 148 4.18 11.37 12.83
C GLY A 148 3.04 10.93 13.72
N VAL A 149 2.54 11.90 14.48
CA VAL A 149 1.37 11.76 15.33
C VAL A 149 0.50 12.99 15.10
N GLY A 150 -0.82 12.80 15.02
CA GLY A 150 -1.75 13.92 15.00
C GLY A 150 -3.08 13.59 15.67
N SER A 151 -3.77 14.65 16.06
CA SER A 151 -5.11 14.62 16.65
C SER A 151 -5.94 15.67 15.93
N GLY A 152 -6.93 15.25 15.13
CA GLY A 152 -7.68 16.13 14.24
C GLY A 152 -7.18 16.13 12.79
N ALA A 153 -7.92 16.82 11.92
CA ALA A 153 -7.63 16.87 10.50
C ALA A 153 -6.31 17.60 10.21
N PHE A 154 -5.43 16.97 9.44
CA PHE A 154 -4.18 17.58 8.99
C PHE A 154 -3.70 16.89 7.71
N SER A 155 -2.70 17.49 7.06
CA SER A 155 -1.88 16.81 6.07
C SER A 155 -0.39 17.07 6.33
N ALA A 156 0.43 16.05 6.07
CA ALA A 156 1.88 16.08 6.21
C ALA A 156 2.56 15.39 5.02
N SER A 157 3.82 15.72 4.79
CA SER A 157 4.65 15.13 3.74
C SER A 157 6.08 15.01 4.25
N PHE A 158 6.70 13.87 3.97
CA PHE A 158 8.04 13.47 4.36
C PHE A 158 8.74 12.91 3.12
N GLY A 159 10.06 12.92 3.13
CA GLY A 159 10.83 12.24 2.11
C GLY A 159 12.20 11.87 2.64
N ASP A 160 12.69 10.72 2.19
CA ASP A 160 14.01 10.20 2.54
C ASP A 160 14.66 9.52 1.34
N TRP A 161 15.98 9.40 1.38
CA TRP A 161 16.77 8.70 0.36
C TRP A 161 17.17 7.34 0.88
N GLU A 162 16.73 6.28 0.20
CA GLU A 162 17.02 4.92 0.64
C GLU A 162 17.89 4.16 -0.34
N ALA A 163 18.78 3.35 0.22
CA ALA A 163 19.73 2.51 -0.50
C ALA A 163 19.10 1.18 -0.88
N LEU A 164 18.17 1.21 -1.84
CA LEU A 164 17.48 0.02 -2.33
C LEU A 164 18.28 -0.62 -3.46
N THR A 165 18.66 -1.89 -3.34
CA THR A 165 19.59 -2.56 -4.25
C THR A 165 18.94 -3.52 -5.24
N GLY A 166 17.62 -3.76 -5.11
CA GLY A 166 16.87 -4.64 -5.99
C GLY A 166 15.37 -4.39 -5.96
N THR A 167 14.60 -5.48 -5.80
CA THR A 167 13.19 -5.36 -5.46
C THR A 167 13.04 -5.00 -3.99
N TYR A 168 12.01 -4.23 -3.67
CA TYR A 168 11.72 -3.82 -2.31
C TYR A 168 10.22 -3.80 -2.07
N SER A 169 9.83 -3.75 -0.80
CA SER A 169 8.44 -3.54 -0.40
C SER A 169 8.24 -2.16 0.19
N MET A 170 7.03 -1.63 0.04
CA MET A 170 6.57 -0.45 0.76
C MET A 170 5.52 -0.87 1.78
N THR A 171 5.58 -0.30 2.98
CA THR A 171 4.61 -0.58 4.05
C THR A 171 4.13 0.72 4.70
N LEU A 172 2.82 0.96 4.68
CA LEU A 172 2.14 2.00 5.44
C LEU A 172 1.54 1.40 6.71
N VAL A 173 1.71 2.07 7.84
CA VAL A 173 1.10 1.68 9.12
C VAL A 173 0.46 2.90 9.75
N ALA A 174 -0.79 2.77 10.17
CA ALA A 174 -1.52 3.77 10.93
C ALA A 174 -2.18 3.12 12.16
N SER A 175 -1.86 3.60 13.35
CA SER A 175 -2.48 3.21 14.61
C SER A 175 -3.42 4.31 15.09
N ILE A 176 -4.72 4.07 14.96
CA ILE A 176 -5.80 4.94 15.38
C ILE A 176 -6.13 4.61 16.83
N THR A 177 -6.07 5.60 17.72
CA THR A 177 -6.41 5.43 19.13
C THR A 177 -7.58 6.32 19.50
N HIS A 178 -8.66 5.67 19.90
CA HIS A 178 -9.86 6.27 20.45
C HIS A 178 -9.85 6.14 21.98
N GLY A 179 -10.31 7.17 22.68
CA GLY A 179 -10.44 7.15 24.13
C GLY A 179 -11.84 6.73 24.56
N TRP A 180 -12.06 6.64 25.86
CA TRP A 180 -13.43 6.55 26.36
C TRP A 180 -14.24 7.80 25.98
N SER A 181 -15.49 7.62 25.58
CA SER A 181 -16.41 8.70 25.19
C SER A 181 -17.86 8.30 25.45
N ASN A 182 -18.74 9.28 25.66
CA ASN A 182 -20.20 9.05 25.73
C ASN A 182 -20.83 8.74 24.36
N PHE A 183 -20.06 8.93 23.28
CA PHE A 183 -20.48 8.73 21.90
C PHE A 183 -19.50 7.82 21.17
N TYR A 184 -19.98 7.12 20.15
CA TYR A 184 -19.11 6.42 19.20
C TYR A 184 -18.11 7.39 18.58
N GLN A 185 -16.91 6.89 18.35
CA GLN A 185 -15.81 7.67 17.81
C GLN A 185 -15.43 7.15 16.43
N ALA A 186 -15.14 8.07 15.51
CA ALA A 186 -14.75 7.74 14.15
C ALA A 186 -13.53 8.56 13.73
N THR A 187 -12.67 7.93 12.94
CA THR A 187 -11.48 8.56 12.35
C THR A 187 -11.33 8.08 10.92
N SER A 188 -11.01 8.99 10.01
CA SER A 188 -10.58 8.66 8.66
C SER A 188 -9.14 9.07 8.39
N ILE A 189 -8.45 8.31 7.56
CA ILE A 189 -7.06 8.56 7.16
C ILE A 189 -6.89 8.38 5.65
N ASP A 190 -5.88 9.03 5.13
CA ASP A 190 -5.50 8.98 3.72
C ASP A 190 -3.99 9.14 3.57
N PHE A 191 -3.29 8.10 3.13
CA PHE A 191 -1.83 8.04 3.10
C PHE A 191 -1.31 7.43 1.80
N VAL A 192 -0.32 8.08 1.19
CA VAL A 192 0.33 7.69 -0.05
C VAL A 192 1.83 7.53 0.20
N GLY A 193 2.38 6.41 -0.24
CA GLY A 193 3.80 6.18 -0.36
C GLY A 193 4.20 6.08 -1.82
N ARG A 194 5.22 6.81 -2.28
CA ARG A 194 5.64 6.78 -3.68
C ARG A 194 7.12 7.03 -3.87
N VAL A 195 7.66 6.55 -4.97
CA VAL A 195 8.91 7.05 -5.53
C VAL A 195 8.55 8.08 -6.61
N PRO A 196 8.98 9.34 -6.55
CA PRO A 196 8.78 10.26 -7.66
C PRO A 196 9.48 9.74 -8.92
N GLU A 197 8.82 9.87 -10.08
CA GLU A 197 9.45 9.53 -11.35
C GLU A 197 10.72 10.37 -11.55
N PRO A 198 11.84 9.78 -12.00
CA PRO A 198 13.06 10.52 -12.25
C PRO A 198 12.82 11.67 -13.23
N GLY A 199 13.15 12.90 -12.84
CA GLY A 199 13.08 14.07 -13.73
C GLY A 199 13.93 13.93 -15.00
N THR A 200 14.80 12.93 -15.06
CA THR A 200 15.56 12.53 -16.25
C THR A 200 14.67 12.11 -17.42
N LEU A 201 13.48 11.54 -17.18
CA LEU A 201 12.51 11.23 -18.26
C LEU A 201 11.95 12.50 -18.88
N ALA A 202 11.60 13.50 -18.06
CA ALA A 202 11.19 14.80 -18.54
C ALA A 202 12.34 15.49 -19.30
N LEU A 203 13.57 15.39 -18.79
CA LEU A 203 14.76 15.98 -19.42
C LEU A 203 15.12 15.29 -20.74
N LEU A 204 14.97 13.97 -20.82
CA LEU A 204 15.10 13.19 -22.04
C LEU A 204 14.06 13.62 -23.08
N GLY A 205 12.80 13.76 -22.67
CA GLY A 205 11.71 14.24 -23.54
C GLY A 205 11.99 15.64 -24.08
N LEU A 206 12.42 16.56 -23.21
CA LEU A 206 12.82 17.92 -23.62
C LEU A 206 14.05 17.92 -24.53
N GLY A 207 15.02 17.04 -24.27
CA GLY A 207 16.21 16.85 -25.11
C GLY A 207 15.83 16.40 -26.52
N LEU A 208 14.98 15.38 -26.64
CA LEU A 208 14.48 14.89 -27.93
C LEU A 208 13.65 15.94 -28.67
N ALA A 209 12.79 16.68 -27.97
CA ALA A 209 12.02 17.78 -28.55
C ALA A 209 12.94 18.90 -29.06
N GLY A 210 13.97 19.26 -28.29
CA GLY A 210 15.00 20.22 -28.69
C GLY A 210 15.74 19.80 -29.96
N ILE A 211 16.16 18.53 -30.04
CA ILE A 211 16.82 17.96 -31.23
C ILE A 211 15.88 17.98 -32.44
N GLY A 212 14.62 17.58 -32.26
CA GLY A 212 13.60 17.58 -33.33
C GLY A 212 13.33 18.98 -33.90
N LEU A 213 13.30 20.01 -33.06
CA LEU A 213 13.14 21.40 -33.50
C LEU A 213 14.40 21.93 -34.20
N ALA A 214 15.58 21.57 -33.71
CA ALA A 214 16.85 21.97 -34.32
C ALA A 214 17.08 21.31 -35.70
N SER A 215 16.74 20.04 -35.85
CA SER A 215 16.86 19.32 -37.12
C SER A 215 15.91 19.85 -38.20
N ARG A 216 14.68 20.22 -37.83
CA ARG A 216 13.72 20.90 -38.73
C ARG A 216 14.21 22.24 -39.25
N ARG A 217 14.97 22.99 -38.45
CA ARG A 217 15.56 24.27 -38.89
C ARG A 217 16.70 24.07 -39.88
N ARG A 218 17.47 22.98 -39.74
CA ARG A 218 18.52 22.62 -40.71
C ARG A 218 17.96 22.16 -42.06
N ALA A 219 16.86 21.42 -42.07
CA ALA A 219 16.27 20.92 -43.33
C ALA A 219 15.62 22.00 -44.22
N LYS A 220 15.40 23.22 -43.69
CA LYS A 220 14.85 24.37 -44.43
C LYS A 220 15.91 25.38 -44.90
N ARG A 221 17.19 25.13 -44.63
CA ARG A 221 18.32 25.88 -45.19
C ARG A 221 19.02 25.02 -46.23
#